data_AF-A0A812XPH0-F1
#
_entry.id   AF-A0A812XPH0-F1
#
_cell.length_a   1.000
_cell.length_b   1.000
_cell.length_c   1.000
_cell.angle_alpha   90.00
_cell.angle_beta   90.00
_cell.angle_gamma   90.00
#
_symmetry.space_group_name_H-M   'P 1'
#
loop_
_entity.id
_entity.type
_entity.pdbx_description
1 polymer ?
#
loop_
_entity_poly.entity_id
_entity_poly.type
_entity_poly.pdbx_seq_one_letter_code
_entity_poly.pdbx_strand_id
1 'polypeptide(L)'
;MNALINGLFFLAAVLAPAAIIVGLLSHHQGGGLALSAPFAWHPILMSIAFPCLMVLGRWAYVTDLIEDKSTRRIVHGSLMSLAALVALGGYVAMFKAHWPIKQYFGYNFTTHKWAVPARVIHDLIGYAVLSLVLFQATIGMVKIVKLQSKIKSFTFHGTLGK
;
A
#
# COMPACT_ATOMS: atom_id res chain seq x y z
N MET A 1 -4.40 6.72 24.64
CA MET A 1 -3.06 6.41 24.13
C MET A 1 -2.17 7.62 24.38
N ASN A 2 -1.12 7.49 25.21
CA ASN A 2 -0.27 8.63 25.56
C ASN A 2 0.53 9.15 24.34
N ALA A 3 0.98 10.41 24.40
CA ALA A 3 1.69 11.07 23.30
C ALA A 3 2.91 10.26 22.81
N LEU A 4 3.60 9.56 23.71
CA LEU A 4 4.73 8.69 23.40
C LEU A 4 4.35 7.58 22.42
N ILE A 5 3.25 6.85 22.69
CA ILE A 5 2.83 5.76 21.80
C ILE A 5 2.44 6.31 20.41
N ASN A 6 1.75 7.45 20.35
CA ASN A 6 1.44 8.10 19.06
C ASN A 6 2.72 8.45 18.27
N GLY A 7 3.72 9.01 18.97
CA GLY A 7 5.02 9.33 18.38
C GLY A 7 5.74 8.10 17.84
N LEU A 8 5.74 6.99 18.60
CA LEU A 8 6.35 5.72 18.17
C LEU A 8 5.66 5.13 16.94
N PHE A 9 4.33 5.15 16.87
CA PHE A 9 3.59 4.69 15.70
C PHE A 9 3.93 5.51 14.45
N PHE A 10 3.94 6.84 14.58
CA PHE A 10 4.28 7.72 13.47
C PHE A 10 5.72 7.50 13.00
N LEU A 11 6.66 7.42 13.95
CA LEU A 11 8.06 7.16 13.66
C LEU A 11 8.25 5.81 12.95
N ALA A 12 7.62 4.74 13.44
CA ALA A 12 7.70 3.43 12.82
C ALA A 12 7.14 3.42 11.39
N ALA A 13 6.00 4.07 11.16
CA ALA A 13 5.38 4.17 9.85
C ALA A 13 6.28 4.88 8.82
N VAL A 14 7.10 5.84 9.25
CA VAL A 14 8.03 6.60 8.37
C VAL A 14 9.39 5.92 8.25
N LEU A 15 9.93 5.37 9.34
CA LEU A 15 11.24 4.72 9.33
C LEU A 15 11.24 3.41 8.54
N ALA A 16 10.13 2.66 8.54
CA ALA A 16 10.03 1.42 7.77
C ALA A 16 10.27 1.61 6.26
N PRO A 17 9.55 2.49 5.53
CA PRO A 17 9.85 2.75 4.13
C PRO A 17 11.21 3.41 3.94
N ALA A 18 11.66 4.29 4.84
CA ALA A 18 12.99 4.89 4.74
C ALA A 18 14.10 3.84 4.78
N ALA A 19 14.01 2.87 5.69
CA ALA A 19 14.94 1.75 5.78
C ALA A 19 14.90 0.88 4.51
N ILE A 20 13.72 0.61 3.97
CA ILE A 20 13.56 -0.12 2.70
C ILE A 20 14.22 0.64 1.55
N ILE A 21 13.99 1.94 1.43
CA ILE A 21 14.58 2.79 0.38
C ILE A 21 16.10 2.81 0.49
N VAL A 22 16.65 3.04 1.68
CA VAL A 22 18.11 2.99 1.91
C VAL A 22 18.67 1.62 1.58
N GLY A 23 17.96 0.56 1.96
CA GLY A 23 18.31 -0.82 1.63
C GLY A 23 18.40 -1.05 0.11
N LEU A 24 17.35 -0.71 -0.62
CA LEU A 24 17.26 -0.89 -2.07
C LEU A 24 18.35 -0.12 -2.85
N LEU A 25 18.71 1.08 -2.36
CA LEU A 25 19.65 1.97 -3.05
C LEU A 25 21.12 1.75 -2.68
N SER A 26 21.40 1.10 -1.55
CA SER A 26 22.78 0.91 -1.10
C SER A 26 23.48 -0.27 -1.78
N HIS A 27 24.81 -0.22 -1.85
CA HIS A 27 25.65 -1.18 -2.58
C HIS A 27 25.95 -2.47 -1.79
N HIS A 28 24.92 -3.13 -1.27
CA HIS A 28 25.06 -4.44 -0.62
C HIS A 28 24.25 -5.51 -1.35
N GLN A 29 24.37 -6.76 -0.92
CA GLN A 29 23.66 -7.89 -1.52
C GLN A 29 22.14 -7.68 -1.46
N GLY A 30 21.50 -7.61 -2.63
CA GLY A 30 20.06 -7.34 -2.75
C GLY A 30 19.69 -5.86 -2.95
N GLY A 31 20.65 -4.94 -2.82
CA GLY A 31 20.50 -3.52 -3.13
C GLY A 31 21.05 -3.15 -4.52
N GLY A 32 21.49 -1.89 -4.66
CA GLY A 32 22.11 -1.36 -5.88
C GLY A 32 21.13 -1.07 -7.02
N LEU A 33 19.84 -0.93 -6.73
CA LEU A 33 18.87 -0.55 -7.75
C LEU A 33 19.02 0.92 -8.13
N ALA A 34 19.19 1.18 -9.42
CA ALA A 34 19.20 2.55 -9.93
C ALA A 34 17.79 3.15 -9.87
N LEU A 35 17.66 4.41 -9.44
CA LEU A 35 16.39 5.14 -9.44
C LEU A 35 15.81 5.35 -10.86
N SER A 36 16.64 5.22 -11.89
CA SER A 36 16.21 5.21 -13.29
C SER A 36 15.52 3.90 -13.70
N ALA A 37 15.75 2.80 -12.97
CA ALA A 37 15.14 1.52 -13.27
C ALA A 37 13.66 1.53 -12.82
N PRO A 38 12.69 1.23 -13.71
CA PRO A 38 11.27 1.20 -13.34
C PRO A 38 10.99 0.27 -12.15
N PHE A 39 11.70 -0.86 -12.06
CA PHE A 39 11.52 -1.80 -10.97
C PHE A 39 11.86 -1.20 -9.60
N ALA A 40 12.80 -0.26 -9.48
CA ALA A 40 13.14 0.36 -8.20
C ALA A 40 11.95 1.08 -7.55
N TRP A 41 11.09 1.68 -8.38
CA TRP A 41 9.89 2.38 -7.92
C TRP A 41 8.81 1.45 -7.39
N HIS A 42 8.80 0.16 -7.78
CA HIS A 42 7.83 -0.81 -7.25
C HIS A 42 7.96 -0.98 -5.73
N PRO A 43 9.07 -1.50 -5.16
CA PRO A 43 9.18 -1.69 -3.73
C PRO A 43 9.20 -0.37 -2.95
N ILE A 44 9.70 0.74 -3.53
CA ILE A 44 9.63 2.08 -2.92
C ILE A 44 8.17 2.48 -2.71
N LEU A 45 7.36 2.50 -3.78
CA LEU A 45 5.97 2.93 -3.68
C LEU A 45 5.12 1.95 -2.88
N MET A 46 5.37 0.63 -2.97
CA MET A 46 4.69 -0.35 -2.12
C MET A 46 5.02 -0.13 -0.63
N SER A 47 6.27 0.20 -0.28
CA SER A 47 6.65 0.51 1.11
C SER A 47 6.02 1.82 1.61
N ILE A 48 5.86 2.83 0.75
CA ILE A 48 5.16 4.06 1.13
C ILE A 48 3.66 3.80 1.29
N ALA A 49 3.06 2.99 0.42
CA ALA A 49 1.64 2.70 0.48
C ALA A 49 1.25 1.87 1.71
N PHE A 50 1.86 0.69 1.88
CA PHE A 50 1.40 -0.30 2.85
C PHE A 50 1.86 0.01 4.30
N PRO A 51 3.16 -0.08 4.65
CA PRO A 51 3.59 0.13 6.02
C PRO A 51 3.60 1.60 6.47
N CYS A 52 3.45 2.57 5.57
CA CYS A 52 3.35 3.99 5.93
C CYS A 52 1.91 4.50 5.83
N LEU A 53 1.39 4.76 4.63
CA LEU A 53 0.11 5.45 4.46
C LEU A 53 -1.09 4.67 5.00
N MET A 54 -1.18 3.35 4.76
CA MET A 54 -2.28 2.54 5.31
C MET A 54 -2.19 2.42 6.84
N VAL A 55 -0.98 2.28 7.40
CA VAL A 55 -0.78 2.26 8.85
C VAL A 55 -1.19 3.59 9.48
N LEU A 56 -0.79 4.73 8.90
CA LEU A 56 -1.21 6.06 9.35
C LEU A 56 -2.72 6.26 9.20
N GLY A 57 -3.31 5.79 8.11
CA GLY A 57 -4.75 5.84 7.89
C GLY A 57 -5.51 5.04 8.96
N ARG A 58 -4.97 3.91 9.42
CA ARG A 58 -5.54 3.15 10.53
C ARG A 58 -5.32 3.83 11.87
N TRP A 59 -4.13 4.40 12.07
CA TRP A 59 -3.76 5.15 13.26
C TRP A 59 -4.74 6.31 13.54
N ALA A 60 -5.26 6.97 12.48
CA ALA A 60 -6.25 8.04 12.59
C ALA A 60 -7.53 7.65 13.37
N TYR A 61 -7.88 6.35 13.46
CA TYR A 61 -9.03 5.89 14.26
C TYR A 61 -8.70 5.56 15.71
N VAL A 62 -7.44 5.23 16.02
CA VAL A 62 -7.02 4.77 17.36
C VAL A 62 -6.29 5.85 18.16
N THR A 63 -5.86 6.93 17.50
CA THR A 63 -5.28 8.07 18.19
C THR A 63 -6.33 8.87 18.94
N ASP A 64 -5.93 9.42 20.09
CA ASP A 64 -6.73 10.37 20.86
C ASP A 64 -6.45 11.82 20.46
N LEU A 65 -5.50 12.06 19.55
CA LEU A 65 -5.16 13.41 19.08
C LEU A 65 -6.24 14.02 18.17
N ILE A 66 -7.13 13.20 17.62
CA ILE A 66 -8.25 13.64 16.77
C ILE A 66 -9.53 13.31 17.53
N GLU A 67 -10.16 14.27 18.18
CA GLU A 67 -11.37 14.01 18.97
C GLU A 67 -12.60 13.77 18.08
N ASP A 68 -12.77 14.62 17.05
CA ASP A 68 -13.95 14.58 16.20
C ASP A 68 -13.95 13.35 15.27
N LYS A 69 -15.05 12.59 15.36
CA LYS A 69 -15.26 11.38 14.56
C LYS A 69 -15.36 11.67 13.07
N SER A 70 -15.88 12.82 12.67
CA SER A 70 -15.96 13.20 11.25
C SER A 70 -14.56 13.41 10.68
N THR A 71 -13.73 14.15 11.42
CA THR A 71 -12.33 14.41 11.11
C THR A 71 -11.52 13.12 11.01
N ARG A 72 -11.67 12.17 11.95
CA ARG A 72 -11.02 10.84 11.87
C ARG A 72 -11.35 10.12 10.55
N ARG A 73 -12.62 10.17 10.13
CA ARG A 73 -13.08 9.51 8.89
C ARG A 73 -12.49 10.16 7.65
N ILE A 74 -12.40 11.49 7.63
CA ILE A 74 -11.80 12.24 6.52
C ILE A 74 -10.31 11.90 6.43
N VAL A 75 -9.57 12.01 7.53
CA VAL A 75 -8.13 11.70 7.57
C VAL A 75 -7.86 10.26 7.15
N HIS A 76 -8.61 9.29 7.70
CA HIS A 76 -8.52 7.89 7.29
C HIS A 76 -8.80 7.72 5.80
N GLY A 77 -9.92 8.26 5.30
CA GLY A 77 -10.31 8.16 3.90
C GLY A 77 -9.25 8.72 2.97
N SER A 78 -8.77 9.94 3.24
CA SER A 78 -7.72 10.59 2.47
C SER A 78 -6.43 9.77 2.43
N LEU A 79 -5.97 9.26 3.57
CA LEU A 79 -4.76 8.43 3.65
C LEU A 79 -4.92 7.11 2.91
N MET A 80 -6.07 6.44 3.02
CA MET A 80 -6.34 5.18 2.32
C MET A 80 -6.49 5.36 0.81
N SER A 81 -7.13 6.44 0.36
CA SER A 81 -7.20 6.81 -1.06
C SER A 81 -5.82 7.11 -1.62
N LEU A 82 -5.01 7.89 -0.91
CA LEU A 82 -3.64 8.17 -1.31
C LEU A 82 -2.79 6.89 -1.35
N ALA A 83 -2.92 6.02 -0.35
CA ALA A 83 -2.23 4.73 -0.33
C ALA A 83 -2.59 3.85 -1.52
N ALA A 84 -3.87 3.79 -1.90
CA ALA A 84 -4.31 3.05 -3.08
C ALA A 84 -3.72 3.60 -4.38
N LEU A 85 -3.66 4.93 -4.53
CA LEU A 85 -3.03 5.58 -5.69
C LEU A 85 -1.52 5.33 -5.75
N VAL A 86 -0.83 5.40 -4.61
CA VAL A 86 0.61 5.11 -4.52
C VAL A 86 0.89 3.63 -4.82
N ALA A 87 0.07 2.71 -4.31
CA ALA A 87 0.18 1.28 -4.61
C ALA A 87 -0.05 0.99 -6.11
N LEU A 88 -1.03 1.66 -6.74
CA LEU A 88 -1.22 1.60 -8.19
C LEU A 88 0.01 2.09 -8.96
N GLY A 89 0.63 3.19 -8.51
CA GLY A 89 1.90 3.67 -9.06
C GLY A 89 3.00 2.61 -8.97
N GLY A 90 3.12 1.93 -7.81
CA GLY A 90 4.05 0.82 -7.62
C GLY A 90 3.76 -0.37 -8.55
N TYR A 91 2.50 -0.66 -8.84
CA TYR A 91 2.11 -1.68 -9.80
C TYR A 91 2.47 -1.28 -11.24
N VAL A 92 2.20 -0.04 -11.65
CA VAL A 92 2.57 0.48 -12.98
C VAL A 92 4.08 0.42 -13.19
N ALA A 93 4.87 0.75 -12.17
CA ALA A 93 6.33 0.65 -12.19
C ALA A 93 6.82 -0.79 -12.44
N MET A 94 6.24 -1.78 -11.74
CA MET A 94 6.53 -3.21 -11.95
C MET A 94 6.08 -3.65 -13.35
N PHE A 95 4.89 -3.28 -13.77
CA PHE A 95 4.36 -3.64 -15.09
C PHE A 95 5.27 -3.14 -16.21
N LYS A 96 5.76 -1.90 -16.11
CA LYS A 96 6.73 -1.33 -17.06
C LYS A 96 8.06 -2.11 -17.06
N ALA A 97 8.55 -2.54 -15.90
CA ALA A 97 9.76 -3.35 -15.80
C ALA A 97 9.60 -4.73 -16.46
N HIS A 98 8.42 -5.33 -16.37
CA HIS A 98 8.13 -6.65 -16.93
C HIS A 98 7.65 -6.63 -18.39
N TRP A 99 7.20 -5.49 -18.90
CA TRP A 99 6.72 -5.32 -20.27
C TRP A 99 7.65 -5.87 -21.38
N PRO A 100 8.97 -5.61 -21.37
CA PRO A 100 9.86 -6.11 -22.43
C PRO A 100 10.07 -7.63 -22.38
N ILE A 101 10.08 -8.22 -21.17
CA ILE A 101 10.33 -9.66 -20.97
C ILE A 101 9.05 -10.50 -20.90
N LYS A 102 7.88 -9.87 -21.02
CA LYS A 102 6.55 -10.49 -20.94
C LYS A 102 6.41 -11.43 -19.74
N GLN A 103 6.86 -10.99 -18.56
CA GLN A 103 6.78 -11.78 -17.32
C GLN A 103 5.59 -11.32 -16.46
N TYR A 104 4.56 -12.16 -16.36
CA TYR A 104 3.33 -11.85 -15.59
C TYR A 104 2.88 -13.08 -14.81
N PHE A 105 2.30 -12.88 -13.63
CA PHE A 105 1.85 -13.98 -12.75
C PHE A 105 2.95 -15.00 -12.42
N GLY A 106 4.21 -14.57 -12.40
CA GLY A 106 5.37 -15.46 -12.26
C GLY A 106 5.69 -16.31 -13.50
N TYR A 107 5.00 -16.13 -14.63
CA TYR A 107 5.24 -16.83 -15.88
C TYR A 107 5.88 -15.92 -16.92
N ASN A 108 6.96 -16.38 -17.57
CA ASN A 108 7.55 -15.71 -18.71
C ASN A 108 6.93 -16.24 -20.02
N PHE A 109 6.14 -15.40 -20.68
CA PHE A 109 5.43 -15.75 -21.91
C PHE A 109 6.33 -15.83 -23.15
N THR A 110 7.55 -15.29 -23.09
CA THR A 110 8.53 -15.39 -24.18
C THR A 110 9.33 -16.69 -24.10
N THR A 111 9.77 -17.08 -22.90
CA THR A 111 10.60 -18.30 -22.71
C THR A 111 9.79 -19.53 -22.30
N HIS A 112 8.49 -19.38 -22.07
CA HIS A 112 7.59 -20.44 -21.57
C HIS A 112 8.05 -21.09 -20.26
N LYS A 113 8.65 -20.30 -19.35
CA LYS A 113 9.18 -20.80 -18.08
C LYS A 113 8.53 -20.08 -16.91
N TRP A 114 8.26 -20.84 -15.85
CA TRP A 114 7.87 -20.31 -14.56
C TRP A 114 9.09 -19.76 -13.83
N ALA A 115 8.90 -18.68 -13.09
CA ALA A 115 9.86 -18.19 -12.12
C ALA A 115 9.97 -19.14 -10.91
N VAL A 116 10.94 -18.87 -10.05
CA VAL A 116 11.07 -19.58 -8.77
C VAL A 116 9.77 -19.46 -7.96
N PRO A 117 9.33 -20.51 -7.23
CA PRO A 117 8.02 -20.55 -6.58
C PRO A 117 7.71 -19.35 -5.67
N ALA A 118 8.71 -18.85 -4.94
CA ALA A 118 8.54 -17.68 -4.08
C ALA A 118 8.10 -16.42 -4.86
N ARG A 119 8.61 -16.22 -6.09
CA ARG A 119 8.18 -15.11 -6.95
C ARG A 119 6.77 -15.32 -7.47
N VAL A 120 6.42 -16.55 -7.88
CA VAL A 120 5.05 -16.86 -8.34
C VAL A 120 4.02 -16.58 -7.25
N ILE A 121 4.30 -17.04 -6.03
CA ILE A 121 3.45 -16.79 -4.86
C ILE A 121 3.35 -15.29 -4.56
N HIS A 122 4.48 -14.58 -4.56
CA HIS A 122 4.50 -13.13 -4.37
C HIS A 122 3.63 -12.40 -5.41
N ASP A 123 3.75 -12.75 -6.68
CA ASP A 123 2.98 -12.12 -7.76
C ASP A 123 1.48 -12.37 -7.56
N LEU A 124 1.06 -13.61 -7.32
CA LEU A 124 -0.35 -13.97 -7.13
C LEU A 124 -0.97 -13.27 -5.91
N ILE A 125 -0.26 -13.29 -4.77
CA ILE A 125 -0.70 -12.57 -3.56
C ILE A 125 -0.75 -11.06 -3.84
N GLY A 126 0.26 -10.51 -4.52
CA GLY A 126 0.32 -9.10 -4.90
C GLY A 126 -0.88 -8.66 -5.73
N TYR A 127 -1.26 -9.43 -6.75
CA TYR A 127 -2.46 -9.17 -7.55
C TYR A 127 -3.74 -9.22 -6.72
N ALA A 128 -3.89 -10.22 -5.86
CA ALA A 128 -5.06 -10.37 -5.00
C ALA A 128 -5.17 -9.19 -4.01
N VAL A 129 -4.06 -8.85 -3.35
CA VAL A 129 -3.99 -7.73 -2.39
C VAL A 129 -4.30 -6.41 -3.10
N LEU A 130 -3.72 -6.13 -4.26
CA LEU A 130 -3.97 -4.89 -4.98
C LEU A 130 -5.44 -4.78 -5.42
N SER A 131 -6.04 -5.87 -5.89
CA SER A 131 -7.46 -5.92 -6.23
C SER A 131 -8.34 -5.61 -5.00
N LEU A 132 -8.01 -6.19 -3.85
CA LEU A 132 -8.71 -5.92 -2.58
C LEU A 132 -8.51 -4.48 -2.11
N VAL A 133 -7.32 -3.89 -2.27
CA VAL A 133 -7.05 -2.48 -1.93
C VAL A 133 -7.94 -1.55 -2.76
N LEU A 134 -8.06 -1.79 -4.07
CA LEU A 134 -8.92 -1.00 -4.94
C LEU A 134 -10.40 -1.16 -4.57
N PHE A 135 -10.82 -2.40 -4.29
CA PHE A 135 -12.17 -2.67 -3.82
C PHE A 135 -12.46 -1.94 -2.50
N GLN A 136 -11.56 -2.00 -1.52
CA GLN A 136 -11.70 -1.34 -0.23
C GLN A 136 -11.73 0.19 -0.36
N ALA A 137 -10.85 0.78 -1.16
CA ALA A 137 -10.84 2.21 -1.42
C ALA A 137 -12.16 2.66 -2.06
N THR A 138 -12.64 1.93 -3.06
CA THR A 138 -13.91 2.23 -3.74
C THR A 138 -15.09 2.16 -2.77
N ILE A 139 -15.24 1.05 -2.04
CA ILE A 139 -16.32 0.89 -1.06
C ILE A 139 -16.24 1.93 0.06
N GLY A 140 -15.02 2.28 0.51
CA GLY A 140 -14.78 3.32 1.51
C GLY A 140 -15.26 4.70 1.03
N MET A 141 -14.96 5.07 -0.21
CA MET A 141 -15.41 6.32 -0.80
C MET A 141 -16.94 6.39 -0.93
N VAL A 142 -17.58 5.35 -1.47
CA VAL A 142 -19.05 5.30 -1.56
C VAL A 142 -19.68 5.37 -0.17
N LYS A 143 -19.08 4.72 0.82
CA LYS A 143 -19.53 4.76 2.21
C LYS A 143 -19.46 6.18 2.79
N ILE A 144 -18.37 6.92 2.56
CA ILE A 144 -18.23 8.31 3.03
C ILE A 144 -19.34 9.18 2.44
N VAL A 145 -19.61 9.09 1.13
CA VAL A 145 -20.67 9.84 0.46
C VAL A 145 -22.04 9.52 1.07
N LYS A 146 -22.37 8.24 1.27
CA LYS A 146 -23.65 7.83 1.89
C LYS A 146 -23.79 8.32 3.34
N LEU A 147 -22.69 8.36 4.09
CA LEU A 147 -22.69 8.87 5.46
C LEU A 147 -22.93 10.37 5.56
N GLN A 148 -22.59 11.16 4.53
CA GLN A 148 -22.95 12.58 4.48
C GLN A 148 -24.48 12.77 4.46
N SER A 149 -25.21 11.86 3.82
CA SER A 149 -26.68 11.79 3.85
C SER A 149 -27.23 11.02 5.05
N LYS A 150 -26.43 10.74 6.08
CA LYS A 150 -26.79 9.97 7.28
C LYS A 150 -27.23 8.52 7.02
N ILE A 151 -26.93 7.96 5.85
CA ILE A 151 -27.25 6.58 5.49
C ILE A 151 -26.10 5.66 5.89
N LYS A 152 -26.38 4.67 6.74
CA LYS A 152 -25.40 3.63 7.08
C LYS A 152 -25.36 2.57 5.99
N SER A 153 -24.19 2.34 5.41
CA SER A 153 -23.95 1.29 4.41
C SER A 153 -22.58 0.64 4.60
N PHE A 154 -22.40 -0.57 4.04
CA PHE A 154 -21.11 -1.28 4.02
C PHE A 154 -20.48 -1.38 5.41
N THR A 155 -21.22 -1.94 6.37
CA THR A 155 -20.73 -2.14 7.75
C THR A 155 -19.51 -3.07 7.77
N PHE A 156 -19.49 -4.10 6.92
CA PHE A 156 -18.39 -5.05 6.76
C PHE A 156 -17.05 -4.42 6.33
N HIS A 157 -17.06 -3.26 5.65
CA HIS A 157 -15.84 -2.55 5.24
C HIS A 157 -14.91 -2.30 6.43
N GLY A 158 -15.48 -1.92 7.58
CA GLY A 158 -14.71 -1.64 8.78
C GLY A 158 -14.16 -2.89 9.47
N THR A 159 -14.64 -4.09 9.12
CA THR A 159 -14.15 -5.38 9.64
C THR A 159 -13.09 -5.96 8.73
N LEU A 160 -13.31 -5.90 7.40
CA LEU A 160 -12.41 -6.46 6.39
C LEU A 160 -11.08 -5.70 6.28
N GLY A 161 -11.07 -4.41 6.62
CA GLY A 161 -9.84 -3.59 6.68
C GLY A 161 -9.20 -3.51 8.07
N LYS A 162 -9.57 -4.39 9.01
CA LYS A 162 -8.86 -4.56 10.29
C LYS A 162 -7.79 -5.63 10.17
#